data_AF-A0A3C0AEH2-F1
#
_entry.id   AF-A0A3C0AEH2-F1
#
_cell.length_a   1.000
_cell.length_b   1.000
_cell.length_c   1.000
_cell.angle_alpha   90.00
_cell.angle_beta   90.00
_cell.angle_gamma   90.00
#
_symmetry.space_group_name_H-M   'P 1'
#
loop_
_entity.id
_entity.type
_entity.pdbx_description
1 polymer ?
#
loop_
_entity_poly.entity_id
_entity_poly.type
_entity_poly.pdbx_seq_one_letter_code
_entity_poly.pdbx_strand_id
1 'polypeptide(L)'
;MASPPENPQTNPPKGKAPQKQPGKETQNAPSTGPWLIILLILVIGSLMMMKSSPENTGSKVDYSFFVSELKRGNVDSVEFHGDILTGKWKTRPENPDKEKKEEKLAEEFNTVLPSHPVEDRNLIPELEKQAVTFKAESTNVGIGAYILPWLIGPLLIIGFFWFMLKRSADPMGSGMLGNFTKSPAKRFRPSEEQTTFDDVAAMEQAKSELQEVVEFLKTPAKFQRLGAQIPKGVLLMGSPGTGKTLLARATAGEAGVPFYSINGSEFIQMFVGVGASRVRELFRTAKENAPCIIFVDEIDAVGRIRGAGLGGGHDEREQTLNQMLSEMDGFQQNEAVIIIAATNRPDVLDPG
;
A
#
# COMPACT_ATOMS: atom_id res chain seq x y z
N MET A 1 -59.89 51.57 -52.37
CA MET A 1 -59.29 50.34 -51.83
C MET A 1 -57.79 50.45 -52.02
N ALA A 2 -57.07 50.77 -50.94
CA ALA A 2 -55.62 50.68 -50.85
C ALA A 2 -55.24 50.88 -49.37
N SER A 3 -54.79 49.81 -48.71
CA SER A 3 -54.07 49.85 -47.44
C SER A 3 -52.69 49.21 -47.66
N PRO A 4 -51.63 49.68 -46.96
CA PRO A 4 -50.23 49.48 -47.35
C PRO A 4 -49.65 48.14 -46.86
N PRO A 5 -48.48 47.74 -47.38
CA PRO A 5 -47.95 46.40 -47.22
C PRO A 5 -47.33 46.12 -45.84
N GLU A 6 -47.48 44.86 -45.45
CA GLU A 6 -47.03 44.20 -44.23
C GLU A 6 -45.50 43.99 -44.25
N ASN A 7 -44.82 44.46 -43.19
CA ASN A 7 -43.37 44.40 -43.03
C ASN A 7 -42.94 42.99 -42.54
N PRO A 8 -41.77 42.45 -42.95
CA PRO A 8 -41.44 41.03 -42.80
C PRO A 8 -41.18 40.60 -41.35
N GLN A 9 -41.65 39.39 -41.06
CA GLN A 9 -41.39 38.60 -39.86
C GLN A 9 -39.89 38.55 -39.51
N THR A 10 -39.54 39.14 -38.37
CA THR A 10 -38.28 38.84 -37.68
C THR A 10 -38.60 38.06 -36.42
N ASN A 11 -38.46 36.73 -36.53
CA ASN A 11 -38.53 35.83 -35.39
C ASN A 11 -37.41 36.18 -34.39
N PRO A 12 -37.71 36.30 -33.08
CA PRO A 12 -36.68 36.48 -32.07
C PRO A 12 -35.81 35.20 -31.95
N PRO A 13 -34.50 35.33 -31.69
CA PRO A 13 -33.60 34.19 -31.66
C PRO A 13 -33.92 33.27 -30.47
N LYS A 14 -34.04 31.96 -30.78
CA LYS A 14 -34.14 30.86 -29.81
C LYS A 14 -33.04 30.96 -28.77
N GLY A 15 -33.44 30.82 -27.50
CA GLY A 15 -32.57 30.87 -26.34
C GLY A 15 -31.35 29.96 -26.48
N LYS A 16 -30.17 30.55 -26.25
CA LYS A 16 -28.94 29.79 -26.03
C LYS A 16 -29.06 29.10 -24.67
N ALA A 17 -28.96 27.77 -24.67
CA ALA A 17 -28.75 26.99 -23.47
C ALA A 17 -27.52 27.52 -22.72
N PRO A 18 -27.54 27.62 -21.38
CA PRO A 18 -26.36 28.07 -20.64
C PRO A 18 -25.23 27.05 -20.81
N GLN A 19 -24.15 27.50 -21.45
CA GLN A 19 -22.86 26.80 -21.47
C GLN A 19 -22.41 26.56 -20.04
N LYS A 20 -22.37 25.30 -19.61
CA LYS A 20 -21.64 24.88 -18.41
C LYS A 20 -20.17 25.22 -18.60
N GLN A 21 -19.68 26.21 -17.85
CA GLN A 21 -18.26 26.41 -17.64
C GLN A 21 -17.69 25.12 -17.02
N PRO A 22 -16.46 24.69 -17.39
CA PRO A 22 -15.82 23.57 -16.72
C PRO A 22 -15.60 23.99 -15.27
N GLY A 23 -16.25 23.25 -14.36
CA GLY A 23 -16.10 23.48 -12.92
C GLY A 23 -14.62 23.39 -12.56
N LYS A 24 -14.08 24.47 -11.99
CA LYS A 24 -12.82 24.41 -11.25
C LYS A 24 -12.98 23.31 -10.20
N GLU A 25 -12.20 22.25 -10.34
CA GLU A 25 -12.00 21.27 -9.27
C GLU A 25 -11.48 22.03 -8.05
N THR A 26 -12.36 22.36 -7.11
CA THR A 26 -11.95 22.58 -5.74
C THR A 26 -11.38 21.25 -5.26
N GLN A 27 -10.05 21.15 -5.32
CA GLN A 27 -9.30 20.17 -4.54
C GLN A 27 -9.63 20.43 -3.07
N ASN A 28 -10.69 19.77 -2.60
CA ASN A 28 -10.91 19.61 -1.18
C ASN A 28 -9.78 18.70 -0.72
N ALA A 29 -8.70 19.32 -0.21
CA ALA A 29 -7.73 18.62 0.61
C ALA A 29 -8.53 17.78 1.61
N PRO A 30 -8.19 16.49 1.81
CA PRO A 30 -8.91 15.67 2.77
C PRO A 30 -8.85 16.43 4.07
N SER A 31 -10.02 16.88 4.58
CA SER A 31 -10.07 17.60 5.84
C SER A 31 -9.47 16.64 6.86
N THR A 32 -8.22 16.88 7.21
CA THR A 32 -7.47 16.23 8.27
C THR A 32 -8.25 16.56 9.52
N GLY A 33 -9.23 15.70 9.77
CA GLY A 33 -10.41 16.06 10.52
C GLY A 33 -10.03 16.42 11.96
N PRO A 34 -10.95 17.04 12.70
CA PRO A 34 -10.80 17.37 14.13
C PRO A 34 -10.19 16.23 14.97
N TRP A 35 -10.32 14.99 14.51
CA TRP A 35 -9.71 13.78 15.04
C TRP A 35 -8.18 13.77 15.17
N LEU A 36 -7.41 14.33 14.21
CA LEU A 36 -5.94 14.41 14.38
C LEU A 36 -5.55 15.38 15.49
N ILE A 37 -6.34 16.44 15.66
CA ILE A 37 -6.17 17.42 16.75
C ILE A 37 -6.52 16.76 18.09
N ILE A 38 -7.60 15.98 18.15
CA ILE A 38 -7.98 15.22 19.36
C ILE A 38 -6.91 14.19 19.73
N LEU A 39 -6.37 13.45 18.76
CA LEU A 39 -5.30 12.48 19.02
C LEU A 39 -4.02 13.16 19.49
N LEU A 40 -3.66 14.30 18.88
CA LEU A 40 -2.53 15.11 19.33
C LEU A 40 -2.72 15.61 20.77
N ILE A 41 -3.92 16.10 21.13
CA ILE A 41 -4.23 16.56 22.49
C ILE A 41 -4.16 15.40 23.48
N LEU A 42 -4.63 14.20 23.12
CA LEU A 42 -4.54 13.01 23.98
C LEU A 42 -3.09 12.55 24.17
N VAL A 43 -2.28 12.57 23.12
CA VAL A 43 -0.85 12.22 23.21
C VAL A 43 -0.10 13.25 24.06
N ILE A 44 -0.36 14.55 23.88
CA ILE A 44 0.24 15.61 24.69
C ILE A 44 -0.22 15.49 26.15
N GLY A 45 -1.50 15.25 26.40
CA GLY A 45 -2.04 15.04 27.74
C GLY A 45 -1.42 13.83 28.44
N SER A 46 -1.27 12.71 27.72
CA SER A 46 -0.59 11.50 28.23
C SER A 46 0.88 11.77 28.54
N LEU A 47 1.59 12.49 27.66
CA LEU A 47 2.99 12.86 27.88
C LEU A 47 3.15 13.81 29.08
N MET A 48 2.21 14.73 29.29
CA MET A 48 2.21 15.62 30.47
C MET A 48 1.92 14.84 31.76
N MET A 49 0.99 13.88 31.73
CA MET A 49 0.69 13.04 32.89
C MET A 49 1.88 12.16 33.30
N MET A 50 2.65 11.66 32.33
CA MET A 50 3.88 10.91 32.58
C MET A 50 4.99 11.77 33.21
N LYS A 51 5.04 13.07 32.88
CA LYS A 51 5.99 14.00 33.52
C LYS A 51 5.60 14.38 34.96
N SER A 52 4.33 14.28 35.34
CA SER A 52 3.85 14.60 36.69
C SER A 52 3.97 13.47 37.71
N SER A 53 4.52 12.30 37.33
CA SER A 53 4.71 11.18 38.26
C SER A 53 5.83 11.49 39.27
N PRO A 54 5.63 11.28 40.58
CA PRO A 54 6.67 11.46 41.60
C PRO A 54 7.94 10.62 41.35
N GLU A 55 7.79 9.46 40.69
CA GLU A 55 8.89 8.59 40.25
C GLU A 55 9.84 9.25 39.24
N ASN A 56 9.38 10.27 38.52
CA ASN A 56 10.16 11.01 37.52
C ASN A 56 10.71 12.34 38.06
N THR A 57 10.57 12.61 39.36
CA THR A 57 11.04 13.84 40.01
C THR A 57 12.47 13.66 40.53
N GLY A 58 13.42 14.38 39.96
CA GLY A 58 14.81 14.40 40.43
C GLY A 58 15.62 13.14 40.13
N SER A 59 16.83 13.07 40.71
CA SER A 59 17.69 11.89 40.61
C SER A 59 17.27 10.80 41.59
N LYS A 60 17.16 9.56 41.11
CA LYS A 60 16.90 8.40 41.98
C LYS A 60 18.11 8.09 42.85
N VAL A 61 17.94 8.17 44.16
CA VAL A 61 18.99 7.91 45.16
C VAL A 61 18.60 6.77 46.09
N ASP A 62 19.60 6.02 46.56
CA ASP A 62 19.38 4.97 47.55
C ASP A 62 18.96 5.56 48.91
N TYR A 63 18.08 4.85 49.61
CA TYR A 63 17.55 5.28 50.90
C TYR A 63 18.66 5.47 51.94
N SER A 64 19.64 4.56 51.97
CA SER A 64 20.81 4.64 52.87
C SER A 64 21.67 5.87 52.61
N PHE A 65 21.81 6.26 51.34
CA PHE A 65 22.53 7.46 50.94
C PHE A 65 21.79 8.72 51.41
N PHE A 66 20.48 8.77 51.22
CA PHE A 66 19.63 9.86 51.73
C PHE A 66 19.76 10.02 53.25
N VAL A 67 19.67 8.92 54.03
CA VAL A 67 19.82 8.98 55.50
C VAL A 67 21.20 9.50 55.91
N SER A 68 22.25 9.18 55.14
CA SER A 68 23.60 9.67 55.42
C SER A 68 23.75 11.18 55.19
N GLU A 69 23.12 11.71 54.13
CA GLU A 69 23.12 13.14 53.81
C GLU A 69 22.18 13.94 54.72
N LEU A 70 21.09 13.34 55.19
CA LEU A 70 20.22 13.92 56.20
C LEU A 70 20.97 14.14 57.53
N LYS A 71 21.73 13.15 58.00
CA LYS A 71 22.58 13.28 59.21
C LYS A 71 23.66 14.34 59.06
N ARG A 72 24.12 14.60 57.84
CA ARG A 72 25.07 15.68 57.49
C ARG A 72 24.40 17.07 57.37
N GLY A 73 23.07 17.14 57.48
CA GLY A 73 22.30 18.38 57.39
C GLY A 73 22.13 18.94 55.97
N ASN A 74 22.42 18.13 54.93
CA ASN A 74 22.44 18.56 53.53
C ASN A 74 21.07 18.48 52.81
N VAL A 75 20.00 18.21 53.56
CA VAL A 75 18.62 18.13 53.06
C VAL A 75 17.87 19.42 53.42
N ASP A 76 17.19 20.02 52.44
CA ASP A 76 16.44 21.28 52.60
C ASP A 76 14.96 21.03 52.88
N SER A 77 14.31 20.27 51.99
CA SER A 77 12.89 19.93 52.11
C SER A 77 12.64 18.49 51.70
N VAL A 78 11.62 17.88 52.31
CA VAL A 78 11.19 16.51 52.01
C VAL A 78 9.67 16.47 51.84
N GLU A 79 9.21 15.84 50.77
CA GLU A 79 7.79 15.57 50.52
C GLU A 79 7.55 14.07 50.46
N PHE A 80 6.57 13.60 51.23
CA PHE A 80 6.19 12.20 51.28
C PHE A 80 5.03 11.93 50.32
N HIS A 81 5.24 11.04 49.36
CA HIS A 81 4.26 10.53 48.41
C HIS A 81 4.09 9.01 48.61
N GLY A 82 3.41 8.60 49.68
CA GLY A 82 3.18 7.18 49.97
C GLY A 82 4.51 6.47 50.25
N ASP A 83 4.90 5.52 49.40
CA ASP A 83 6.18 4.80 49.50
C ASP A 83 7.35 5.55 48.86
N ILE A 84 7.11 6.68 48.20
CA ILE A 84 8.14 7.49 47.53
C ILE A 84 8.37 8.77 48.33
N LEU A 85 9.63 9.08 48.58
CA LEU A 85 10.09 10.31 49.21
C LEU A 85 10.79 11.16 48.14
N THR A 86 10.32 12.39 47.94
CA THR A 86 10.96 13.40 47.09
C THR A 86 11.54 14.51 47.96
N GLY A 87 12.58 15.21 47.48
CA GLY A 87 13.16 16.29 48.27
C GLY A 87 14.19 17.11 47.53
N LYS A 88 14.69 18.15 48.20
CA LYS A 88 15.72 19.08 47.68
C LYS A 88 16.97 19.05 48.53
N TRP A 89 18.12 19.10 47.88
CA TRP A 89 19.42 19.25 48.55
C TRP A 89 19.73 20.71 48.85
N LYS A 90 20.39 20.99 49.98
CA LYS A 90 20.97 22.33 50.24
C LYS A 90 22.20 22.58 49.36
N THR A 91 23.05 21.57 49.21
CA THR A 91 24.21 21.57 48.31
C THR A 91 24.21 20.26 47.54
N ARG A 92 24.31 20.33 46.20
CA ARG A 92 24.24 19.14 45.33
C ARG A 92 25.34 18.13 45.69
N PRO A 93 24.99 16.93 46.20
CA PRO A 93 25.98 15.92 46.56
C PRO A 93 26.58 15.27 45.30
N GLU A 94 27.82 14.78 45.43
CA GLU A 94 28.45 13.98 44.39
C GLU A 94 27.71 12.65 44.24
N ASN A 95 27.57 12.19 43.00
CA ASN A 95 26.86 10.95 42.71
C ASN A 95 27.64 9.75 43.30
N PRO A 96 27.05 8.97 44.23
CA PRO A 96 27.72 7.79 44.79
C PRO A 96 27.89 6.68 43.74
N ASP A 97 27.07 6.69 42.68
CA ASP A 97 27.07 5.71 41.61
C ASP A 97 27.97 6.19 40.45
N LYS A 98 29.26 5.87 40.53
CA LYS A 98 30.30 6.29 39.57
C LYS A 98 30.11 5.74 38.14
N GLU A 99 29.11 4.90 37.90
CA GLU A 99 28.82 4.33 36.57
C GLU A 99 27.88 5.20 35.71
N LYS A 100 27.13 6.14 36.30
CA LYS A 100 26.30 7.09 35.54
C LYS A 100 27.06 8.42 35.42
N LYS A 101 27.33 8.82 34.17
CA LYS A 101 28.18 9.96 33.71
C LYS A 101 27.89 11.37 34.26
N GLU A 102 27.00 11.52 35.24
CA GLU A 102 26.73 12.81 35.87
C GLU A 102 27.49 12.89 37.21
N GLU A 103 28.51 13.76 37.25
CA GLU A 103 29.33 14.01 38.46
C GLU A 103 28.52 14.59 39.63
N LYS A 104 27.37 15.21 39.36
CA LYS A 104 26.51 15.85 40.36
C LYS A 104 25.07 15.43 40.19
N LEU A 105 24.43 15.06 41.29
CA LEU A 105 23.00 14.77 41.32
C LEU A 105 22.17 16.02 41.01
N ALA A 106 20.96 15.84 40.50
CA ALA A 106 20.00 16.92 40.31
C ALA A 106 19.68 17.62 41.64
N GLU A 107 19.17 18.86 41.59
CA GLU A 107 18.78 19.62 42.80
C GLU A 107 17.69 18.93 43.61
N GLU A 108 16.86 18.16 42.91
CA GLU A 108 15.80 17.32 43.46
C GLU A 108 16.22 15.86 43.44
N PHE A 109 15.79 15.10 44.43
CA PHE A 109 15.99 13.66 44.51
C PHE A 109 14.67 12.94 44.77
N ASN A 110 14.63 11.67 44.39
CA ASN A 110 13.61 10.74 44.87
C ASN A 110 14.23 9.45 45.40
N THR A 111 13.60 8.88 46.41
CA THR A 111 13.96 7.60 47.00
C THR A 111 12.72 6.83 47.42
N VAL A 112 12.83 5.52 47.58
CA VAL A 112 11.72 4.65 47.98
C VAL A 112 11.88 4.31 49.45
N LEU A 113 10.86 4.57 50.26
CA LEU A 113 10.82 4.14 51.66
C LEU A 113 10.70 2.61 51.71
N PRO A 114 11.48 1.92 52.56
CA PRO A 114 11.32 0.49 52.77
C PRO A 114 9.96 0.19 53.43
N SER A 115 9.09 -0.53 52.73
CA SER A 115 7.66 -0.70 53.05
C SER A 115 7.35 -1.75 54.15
N HIS A 116 8.24 -2.03 55.09
CA HIS A 116 7.97 -2.94 56.22
C HIS A 116 8.68 -2.54 57.53
N PRO A 117 8.15 -2.96 58.70
CA PRO A 117 8.29 -2.29 60.01
C PRO A 117 9.64 -2.56 60.69
N VAL A 118 10.74 -2.33 60.00
CA VAL A 118 12.06 -2.28 60.61
C VAL A 118 12.34 -0.82 60.98
N GLU A 119 11.76 -0.42 62.11
CA GLU A 119 12.35 0.53 63.06
C GLU A 119 12.82 1.92 62.59
N ASP A 120 12.27 2.55 61.55
CA ASP A 120 12.55 3.98 61.33
C ASP A 120 11.66 4.92 62.19
N ARG A 121 11.51 4.58 63.48
CA ARG A 121 10.94 5.47 64.51
C ARG A 121 11.75 6.76 64.71
N ASN A 122 12.94 6.84 64.12
CA ASN A 122 13.88 7.94 64.30
C ASN A 122 13.98 8.89 63.09
N LEU A 123 13.35 8.59 61.95
CA LEU A 123 13.42 9.46 60.77
C LEU A 123 12.72 10.81 61.00
N ILE A 124 11.50 10.80 61.52
CA ILE A 124 10.75 12.03 61.82
C ILE A 124 11.45 12.88 62.90
N PRO A 125 11.92 12.32 64.03
CA PRO A 125 12.73 13.07 65.00
C PRO A 125 14.04 13.64 64.43
N GLU A 126 14.72 12.95 63.52
CA GLU A 126 15.97 13.44 62.91
C GLU A 126 15.71 14.56 61.90
N LEU A 127 14.58 14.50 61.17
CA LEU A 127 14.11 15.59 60.30
C LEU A 127 13.77 16.85 61.13
N GLU A 128 13.10 16.70 62.28
CA GLU A 128 12.82 17.81 63.20
C GLU A 128 14.10 18.42 63.78
N LYS A 129 15.06 17.58 64.19
CA LYS A 129 16.35 18.01 64.74
C LYS A 129 17.18 18.82 63.75
N GLN A 130 17.10 18.51 62.47
CA GLN A 130 17.80 19.20 61.38
C GLN A 130 17.00 20.38 60.80
N ALA A 131 15.85 20.71 61.39
CA ALA A 131 14.93 21.77 60.96
C ALA A 131 14.51 21.65 59.48
N VAL A 132 14.33 20.43 58.99
CA VAL A 132 13.92 20.16 57.60
C VAL A 132 12.42 20.40 57.46
N THR A 133 12.02 21.13 56.42
CA THR A 133 10.59 21.33 56.12
C THR A 133 10.04 20.06 55.50
N PHE A 134 9.07 19.41 56.16
CA PHE A 134 8.42 18.22 55.61
C PHE A 134 6.93 18.43 55.35
N LYS A 135 6.45 17.89 54.22
CA LYS A 135 5.03 17.81 53.86
C LYS A 135 4.66 16.39 53.50
N ALA A 136 3.46 15.96 53.86
CA ALA A 136 2.95 14.64 53.49
C ALA A 136 1.72 14.79 52.60
N GLU A 137 1.79 14.20 51.41
CA GLU A 137 0.67 14.13 50.47
C GLU A 137 0.26 12.66 50.28
N SER A 138 -1.05 12.40 50.23
CA SER A 138 -1.55 11.05 50.01
C SER A 138 -1.45 10.68 48.53
N THR A 139 -0.61 9.70 48.19
CA THR A 139 -0.55 9.09 46.84
C THR A 139 -1.72 8.14 46.58
N ASN A 140 -2.89 8.40 47.16
CA ASN A 140 -4.08 7.63 46.90
C ASN A 140 -4.74 8.15 45.61
N VAL A 141 -4.01 8.01 44.51
CA VAL A 141 -4.59 8.12 43.17
C VAL A 141 -5.51 6.92 43.06
N GLY A 142 -6.80 7.14 43.31
CA GLY A 142 -7.79 6.07 43.35
C GLY A 142 -7.68 5.17 42.12
N ILE A 143 -7.96 3.88 42.27
CA ILE A 143 -7.78 2.84 41.24
C ILE A 143 -8.29 3.29 39.84
N GLY A 144 -9.33 4.12 39.81
CA GLY A 144 -9.84 4.76 38.58
C GLY A 144 -8.80 5.61 37.82
N ALA A 145 -7.89 6.32 38.48
CA ALA A 145 -6.84 7.13 37.85
C ALA A 145 -5.82 6.28 37.06
N TYR A 146 -5.57 5.04 37.50
CA TYR A 146 -4.66 4.11 36.80
C TYR A 146 -5.38 3.27 35.75
N ILE A 147 -6.62 2.84 36.01
CA ILE A 147 -7.37 1.95 35.10
C ILE A 147 -8.01 2.72 33.93
N LEU A 148 -8.48 3.95 34.18
CA LEU A 148 -9.24 4.70 33.17
C LEU A 148 -8.40 5.01 31.91
N PRO A 149 -7.12 5.42 31.98
CA PRO A 149 -6.28 5.57 30.80
C PRO A 149 -6.06 4.26 30.03
N TRP A 150 -5.95 3.14 30.75
CA TRP A 150 -5.71 1.82 30.16
C TRP A 150 -6.95 1.24 29.45
N LEU A 151 -8.16 1.60 29.89
CA LEU A 151 -9.41 1.21 29.22
C LEU A 151 -9.78 2.13 28.05
N ILE A 152 -9.51 3.43 28.16
CA ILE A 152 -9.86 4.40 27.12
C ILE A 152 -9.04 4.17 25.85
N GLY A 153 -7.75 3.84 25.96
CA GLY A 153 -6.87 3.61 24.79
C GLY A 153 -7.42 2.55 23.84
N PRO A 154 -7.66 1.31 24.28
CA PRO A 154 -8.24 0.25 23.47
C PRO A 154 -9.64 0.59 22.94
N LEU A 155 -10.50 1.24 23.73
CA LEU A 155 -11.84 1.65 23.29
C LEU A 155 -11.79 2.69 22.17
N LEU A 156 -10.85 3.64 22.20
CA LEU A 156 -10.65 4.59 21.13
C LEU A 156 -10.10 3.92 19.86
N ILE A 157 -9.20 2.92 19.99
CA ILE A 157 -8.70 2.15 18.85
C ILE A 157 -9.82 1.33 18.21
N ILE A 158 -10.64 0.65 19.01
CA ILE A 158 -11.79 -0.13 18.53
C ILE A 158 -12.82 0.79 17.90
N GLY A 159 -13.13 1.94 18.53
CA GLY A 159 -14.03 2.95 17.97
C GLY A 159 -13.51 3.55 16.67
N PHE A 160 -12.20 3.79 16.57
CA PHE A 160 -11.52 4.25 15.37
C PHE A 160 -11.61 3.22 14.24
N PHE A 161 -11.32 1.95 14.52
CA PHE A 161 -11.44 0.88 13.53
C PHE A 161 -12.89 0.65 13.11
N TRP A 162 -13.85 0.69 14.05
CA TRP A 162 -15.26 0.54 13.76
C TRP A 162 -15.80 1.71 12.91
N PHE A 163 -15.40 2.95 13.21
CA PHE A 163 -15.73 4.12 12.41
C PHE A 163 -15.04 4.10 11.04
N MET A 164 -13.78 3.67 10.96
CA MET A 164 -13.06 3.48 9.69
C MET A 164 -13.75 2.43 8.82
N LEU A 165 -14.11 1.27 9.39
CA LEU A 165 -14.83 0.19 8.71
C LEU A 165 -16.19 0.66 8.19
N LYS A 166 -16.92 1.43 9.01
CA LYS A 166 -18.22 1.99 8.61
C LYS A 166 -18.10 3.03 7.50
N ARG A 167 -16.98 3.77 7.45
CA ARG A 167 -16.68 4.75 6.38
C ARG A 167 -16.13 4.09 5.10
N SER A 168 -15.47 2.94 5.19
CA SER A 168 -15.04 2.16 4.02
C SER A 168 -16.12 1.20 3.49
N ALA A 169 -17.27 1.11 4.16
CA ALA A 169 -18.44 0.38 3.67
C ALA A 169 -19.31 1.23 2.70
N ASP A 170 -19.00 2.52 2.50
CA ASP A 170 -19.62 3.29 1.42
C ASP A 170 -19.08 2.80 0.06
N PRO A 171 -19.94 2.34 -0.88
CA PRO A 171 -19.52 1.74 -2.16
C PRO A 171 -18.75 2.65 -3.13
N MET A 172 -18.42 3.87 -2.71
CA MET A 172 -17.84 4.92 -3.55
C MET A 172 -16.75 5.72 -2.80
N GLY A 173 -16.02 5.07 -1.89
CA GLY A 173 -14.96 5.70 -1.10
C GLY A 173 -13.73 4.80 -0.98
N SER A 174 -12.76 5.00 -1.87
CA SER A 174 -11.43 4.39 -1.85
C SER A 174 -10.79 4.53 -0.45
N GLY A 175 -10.84 3.45 0.33
CA GLY A 175 -10.04 3.29 1.53
C GLY A 175 -8.60 2.92 1.15
N MET A 176 -7.65 3.35 1.97
CA MET A 176 -6.20 3.16 1.82
C MET A 176 -5.73 1.72 1.53
N LEU A 177 -6.55 0.69 1.80
CA LEU A 177 -6.28 -0.71 1.44
C LEU A 177 -6.96 -1.20 0.13
N GLY A 178 -7.94 -0.48 -0.42
CA GLY A 178 -8.67 -0.87 -1.63
C GLY A 178 -7.89 -0.64 -2.93
N ASN A 179 -6.84 0.17 -2.88
CA ASN A 179 -5.96 0.44 -4.04
C ASN A 179 -4.78 -0.54 -4.15
N PHE A 180 -4.60 -1.45 -3.19
CA PHE A 180 -3.54 -2.47 -3.24
C PHE A 180 -4.01 -3.81 -3.85
N THR A 181 -5.32 -4.06 -3.92
CA THR A 181 -5.88 -5.30 -4.51
C THR A 181 -6.43 -5.11 -5.92
N LYS A 182 -6.64 -3.86 -6.35
CA LYS A 182 -6.90 -3.54 -7.75
C LYS A 182 -5.63 -2.92 -8.30
N SER A 183 -4.79 -3.76 -8.90
CA SER A 183 -3.80 -3.31 -9.89
C SER A 183 -4.48 -2.23 -10.73
N PRO A 184 -3.90 -1.03 -10.92
CA PRO A 184 -4.42 -0.13 -11.93
C PRO A 184 -4.39 -0.95 -13.21
N ALA A 185 -5.57 -1.30 -13.72
CA ALA A 185 -5.67 -1.96 -15.01
C ALA A 185 -5.09 -0.97 -16.00
N LYS A 186 -3.81 -1.14 -16.31
CA LYS A 186 -3.19 -0.58 -17.49
C LYS A 186 -4.00 -1.21 -18.61
N ARG A 187 -5.11 -0.55 -18.99
CA ARG A 187 -5.99 -1.01 -20.07
C ARG A 187 -5.03 -1.38 -21.19
N PHE A 188 -5.04 -2.64 -21.60
CA PHE A 188 -4.22 -3.09 -22.71
C PHE A 188 -4.61 -2.19 -23.89
N ARG A 189 -3.75 -1.24 -24.22
CA ARG A 189 -3.96 -0.35 -25.36
C ARG A 189 -3.18 -0.94 -26.52
N PRO A 190 -3.77 -0.97 -27.72
CA PRO A 190 -3.02 -1.37 -28.88
C PRO A 190 -1.83 -0.43 -29.07
N SER A 191 -0.70 -0.98 -29.52
CA SER A 191 0.48 -0.20 -29.91
C SER A 191 0.09 0.80 -31.01
N GLU A 192 0.49 2.07 -30.87
CA GLU A 192 0.23 3.13 -31.87
C GLU A 192 1.29 3.16 -32.98
N GLU A 193 2.46 2.53 -32.77
CA GLU A 193 3.51 2.40 -33.78
C GLU A 193 3.11 1.38 -34.86
N GLN A 194 3.02 1.86 -36.11
CA GLN A 194 2.82 1.01 -37.28
C GLN A 194 4.18 0.59 -37.83
N THR A 195 4.53 -0.66 -37.61
CA THR A 195 5.69 -1.33 -38.21
C THR A 195 5.18 -2.31 -39.27
N THR A 196 5.86 -2.46 -40.41
CA THR A 196 5.46 -3.40 -41.49
C THR A 196 6.56 -4.41 -41.79
N PHE A 197 6.33 -5.37 -42.70
CA PHE A 197 7.36 -6.36 -43.06
C PHE A 197 8.56 -5.74 -43.79
N ASP A 198 8.41 -4.54 -44.35
CA ASP A 198 9.50 -3.77 -44.94
C ASP A 198 10.51 -3.29 -43.89
N ASP A 199 10.06 -3.08 -42.64
CA ASP A 199 10.92 -2.65 -41.52
C ASP A 199 11.71 -3.82 -40.89
N VAL A 200 11.38 -5.06 -41.25
CA VAL A 200 12.04 -6.26 -40.74
C VAL A 200 13.08 -6.73 -41.77
N ALA A 201 14.36 -6.69 -41.42
CA ALA A 201 15.40 -7.20 -42.31
C ALA A 201 15.51 -8.74 -42.24
N ALA A 202 15.72 -9.38 -43.41
CA ALA A 202 15.85 -10.84 -43.56
C ALA A 202 14.59 -11.62 -43.09
N MET A 203 14.76 -12.90 -42.77
CA MET A 203 13.67 -13.79 -42.29
C MET A 203 12.56 -14.07 -43.33
N GLU A 204 12.90 -14.15 -44.62
CA GLU A 204 11.95 -14.37 -45.73
C GLU A 204 11.01 -15.57 -45.50
N GLN A 205 11.52 -16.67 -44.96
CA GLN A 205 10.69 -17.84 -44.65
C GLN A 205 9.64 -17.52 -43.56
N ALA A 206 10.06 -16.88 -42.45
CA ALA A 206 9.14 -16.53 -41.37
C ALA A 206 8.12 -15.47 -41.80
N LYS A 207 8.53 -14.50 -42.64
CA LYS A 207 7.62 -13.53 -43.26
C LYS A 207 6.58 -14.24 -44.15
N SER A 208 7.00 -15.20 -44.96
CA SER A 208 6.10 -15.98 -45.82
C SER A 208 5.08 -16.77 -45.01
N GLU A 209 5.48 -17.43 -43.91
CA GLU A 209 4.56 -18.17 -43.03
C GLU A 209 3.59 -17.21 -42.32
N LEU A 210 4.07 -16.04 -41.87
CA LEU A 210 3.22 -15.03 -41.23
C LEU A 210 2.32 -14.28 -42.22
N GLN A 211 2.62 -14.30 -43.52
CA GLN A 211 1.75 -13.73 -44.55
C GLN A 211 0.38 -14.41 -44.59
N GLU A 212 0.31 -15.71 -44.29
CA GLU A 212 -0.96 -16.44 -44.18
C GLU A 212 -1.80 -15.91 -43.02
N VAL A 213 -1.16 -15.61 -41.88
CA VAL A 213 -1.81 -14.98 -40.72
C VAL A 213 -2.33 -13.59 -41.06
N VAL A 214 -1.55 -12.80 -41.82
CA VAL A 214 -1.97 -11.48 -42.32
C VAL A 214 -3.19 -11.59 -43.23
N GLU A 215 -3.20 -12.51 -44.20
CA GLU A 215 -4.34 -12.70 -45.10
C GLU A 215 -5.60 -13.10 -44.33
N PHE A 216 -5.45 -13.97 -43.32
CA PHE A 216 -6.54 -14.36 -42.43
C PHE A 216 -7.15 -13.16 -41.71
N LEU A 217 -6.31 -12.34 -41.06
CA LEU A 217 -6.78 -11.18 -40.30
C LEU A 217 -7.42 -10.10 -41.17
N LYS A 218 -6.97 -9.95 -42.43
CA LYS A 218 -7.59 -9.05 -43.41
C LYS A 218 -8.94 -9.54 -43.92
N THR A 219 -9.08 -10.86 -44.10
CA THR A 219 -10.28 -11.44 -44.74
C THR A 219 -10.86 -12.65 -43.98
N PRO A 220 -11.19 -12.53 -42.68
CA PRO A 220 -11.54 -13.69 -41.85
C PRO A 220 -12.80 -14.43 -42.36
N ALA A 221 -13.75 -13.70 -42.93
CA ALA A 221 -14.99 -14.26 -43.48
C ALA A 221 -14.75 -15.23 -44.67
N LYS A 222 -13.68 -15.06 -45.44
CA LYS A 222 -13.32 -15.97 -46.55
C LYS A 222 -12.92 -17.34 -46.01
N PHE A 223 -12.10 -17.37 -44.96
CA PHE A 223 -11.61 -18.60 -44.34
C PHE A 223 -12.71 -19.35 -43.59
N GLN A 224 -13.60 -18.64 -42.89
CA GLN A 224 -14.76 -19.24 -42.22
C GLN A 224 -15.71 -19.94 -43.21
N ARG A 225 -15.97 -19.32 -44.39
CA ARG A 225 -16.82 -19.91 -45.43
C ARG A 225 -16.22 -21.18 -46.06
N LEU A 226 -14.90 -21.27 -46.11
CA LEU A 226 -14.18 -22.44 -46.62
C LEU A 226 -14.08 -23.57 -45.58
N GLY A 227 -14.50 -23.34 -44.33
CA GLY A 227 -14.36 -24.30 -43.24
C GLY A 227 -12.90 -24.58 -42.87
N ALA A 228 -11.98 -23.68 -43.23
CA ALA A 228 -10.57 -23.83 -42.91
C ALA A 228 -10.36 -23.71 -41.39
N GLN A 229 -9.61 -24.64 -40.79
CA GLN A 229 -9.18 -24.47 -39.41
C GLN A 229 -8.15 -23.35 -39.34
N ILE A 230 -8.49 -22.33 -38.55
CA ILE A 230 -7.66 -21.15 -38.36
C ILE A 230 -6.59 -21.50 -37.30
N PRO A 231 -5.31 -21.20 -37.55
CA PRO A 231 -4.28 -21.36 -36.53
C PRO A 231 -4.60 -20.44 -35.36
N LYS A 232 -4.78 -21.02 -34.16
CA LYS A 232 -5.08 -20.25 -32.94
C LYS A 232 -3.88 -19.45 -32.42
N GLY A 233 -2.67 -19.87 -32.79
CA GLY A 233 -1.47 -19.14 -32.48
C GLY A 233 -0.24 -19.60 -33.24
N VAL A 234 0.82 -18.81 -33.10
CA VAL A 234 2.13 -19.00 -33.73
C VAL A 234 3.19 -18.86 -32.63
N LEU A 235 4.17 -19.78 -32.60
CA LEU A 235 5.31 -19.70 -31.68
C LEU A 235 6.57 -19.31 -32.45
N LEU A 236 7.09 -18.12 -32.17
CA LEU A 236 8.36 -17.62 -32.70
C LEU A 236 9.51 -18.08 -31.79
N MET A 237 10.42 -18.88 -32.35
CA MET A 237 11.56 -19.45 -31.64
C MET A 237 12.87 -18.99 -32.26
N GLY A 238 13.87 -18.71 -31.42
CA GLY A 238 15.22 -18.38 -31.88
C GLY A 238 16.01 -17.63 -30.83
N SER A 239 17.31 -17.40 -31.09
CA SER A 239 18.20 -16.71 -30.16
C SER A 239 17.71 -15.31 -29.75
N PRO A 240 18.14 -14.78 -28.60
CA PRO A 240 17.83 -13.41 -28.20
C PRO A 240 18.30 -12.40 -29.24
N GLY A 241 17.53 -11.32 -29.44
CA GLY A 241 17.90 -10.24 -30.36
C GLY A 241 17.67 -10.51 -31.86
N THR A 242 17.02 -11.62 -32.23
CA THR A 242 16.71 -11.94 -33.64
C THR A 242 15.47 -11.22 -34.20
N GLY A 243 14.93 -10.21 -33.51
CA GLY A 243 13.80 -9.44 -34.01
C GLY A 243 12.42 -10.11 -33.90
N LYS A 244 12.24 -11.13 -33.07
CA LYS A 244 10.93 -11.81 -32.86
C LYS A 244 9.79 -10.84 -32.53
N THR A 245 10.03 -9.91 -31.59
CA THR A 245 9.05 -8.88 -31.19
C THR A 245 8.78 -7.89 -32.32
N LEU A 246 9.79 -7.57 -33.13
CA LEU A 246 9.65 -6.69 -34.29
C LEU A 246 8.82 -7.36 -35.39
N LEU A 247 9.09 -8.64 -35.66
CA LEU A 247 8.37 -9.45 -36.64
C LEU A 247 6.89 -9.60 -36.25
N ALA A 248 6.58 -9.85 -34.98
CA ALA A 248 5.20 -9.93 -34.51
C ALA A 248 4.44 -8.59 -34.63
N ARG A 249 5.10 -7.46 -34.35
CA ARG A 249 4.53 -6.12 -34.57
C ARG A 249 4.29 -5.86 -36.05
N ALA A 250 5.25 -6.22 -36.89
CA ALA A 250 5.15 -6.09 -38.33
C ALA A 250 3.95 -6.86 -38.90
N THR A 251 3.69 -8.09 -38.41
CA THR A 251 2.49 -8.86 -38.79
C THR A 251 1.19 -8.12 -38.48
N ALA A 252 1.11 -7.44 -37.32
CA ALA A 252 -0.08 -6.67 -36.96
C ALA A 252 -0.24 -5.42 -37.81
N GLY A 253 0.85 -4.71 -38.09
CA GLY A 253 0.84 -3.52 -38.94
C GLY A 253 0.50 -3.86 -40.39
N GLU A 254 1.03 -4.96 -40.93
CA GLU A 254 0.67 -5.49 -42.25
C GLU A 254 -0.81 -5.83 -42.35
N ALA A 255 -1.38 -6.43 -41.30
CA ALA A 255 -2.79 -6.76 -41.23
C ALA A 255 -3.69 -5.53 -40.93
N GLY A 256 -3.12 -4.43 -40.42
CA GLY A 256 -3.86 -3.24 -40.00
C GLY A 256 -4.75 -3.48 -38.78
N VAL A 257 -4.36 -4.38 -37.88
CA VAL A 257 -5.16 -4.77 -36.70
C VAL A 257 -4.53 -4.31 -35.38
N PRO A 258 -5.32 -4.15 -34.30
CA PRO A 258 -4.81 -3.89 -32.96
C PRO A 258 -3.75 -4.91 -32.51
N PHE A 259 -2.66 -4.42 -31.92
CA PHE A 259 -1.56 -5.23 -31.37
C PHE A 259 -1.47 -5.08 -29.85
N TYR A 260 -1.82 -6.14 -29.12
CA TYR A 260 -1.69 -6.21 -27.67
C TYR A 260 -0.41 -6.94 -27.30
N SER A 261 0.47 -6.35 -26.51
CA SER A 261 1.73 -6.97 -26.10
C SER A 261 1.82 -7.11 -24.59
N ILE A 262 2.25 -8.28 -24.14
CA ILE A 262 2.57 -8.58 -22.74
C ILE A 262 3.85 -9.41 -22.67
N ASN A 263 4.65 -9.21 -21.63
CA ASN A 263 5.78 -10.09 -21.33
C ASN A 263 5.33 -11.17 -20.34
N GLY A 264 5.71 -12.44 -20.60
CA GLY A 264 5.39 -13.61 -19.80
C GLY A 264 5.79 -13.48 -18.33
N SER A 265 6.87 -12.76 -18.04
CA SER A 265 7.31 -12.47 -16.68
C SER A 265 6.35 -11.56 -15.89
N GLU A 266 5.52 -10.74 -16.56
CA GLU A 266 4.53 -9.88 -15.90
C GLU A 266 3.40 -10.66 -15.22
N PHE A 267 3.23 -11.93 -15.62
CA PHE A 267 2.28 -12.83 -15.00
C PHE A 267 2.79 -13.46 -13.71
N ILE A 268 4.10 -13.38 -13.42
CA ILE A 268 4.70 -13.99 -12.23
C ILE A 268 4.73 -12.95 -11.11
N GLN A 269 3.90 -13.13 -10.09
CA GLN A 269 3.82 -12.24 -8.94
C GLN A 269 3.80 -13.01 -7.61
N MET A 270 4.08 -12.29 -6.51
CA MET A 270 4.06 -12.85 -5.15
C MET A 270 2.65 -13.24 -4.68
N PHE A 271 1.60 -12.82 -5.40
CA PHE A 271 0.21 -13.04 -5.04
C PHE A 271 -0.46 -14.06 -5.97
N VAL A 272 -0.98 -15.14 -5.38
CA VAL A 272 -1.68 -16.20 -6.10
C VAL A 272 -2.91 -15.65 -6.84
N GLY A 273 -3.11 -16.08 -8.09
CA GLY A 273 -4.30 -15.75 -8.90
C GLY A 273 -4.27 -14.40 -9.62
N VAL A 274 -3.27 -13.54 -9.39
CA VAL A 274 -3.15 -12.25 -10.09
C VAL A 274 -2.81 -12.46 -11.57
N GLY A 275 -1.91 -13.40 -11.89
CA GLY A 275 -1.56 -13.77 -13.27
C GLY A 275 -2.78 -14.25 -14.06
N ALA A 276 -3.51 -15.24 -13.54
CA ALA A 276 -4.72 -15.77 -14.18
C ALA A 276 -5.81 -14.70 -14.40
N SER A 277 -6.02 -13.78 -13.46
CA SER A 277 -6.99 -12.68 -13.65
C SER A 277 -6.58 -11.74 -14.80
N ARG A 278 -5.29 -11.45 -14.95
CA ARG A 278 -4.78 -10.63 -16.05
C ARG A 278 -4.94 -11.31 -17.40
N VAL A 279 -4.70 -12.62 -17.46
CA VAL A 279 -4.95 -13.43 -18.68
C VAL A 279 -6.41 -13.28 -19.11
N ARG A 280 -7.37 -13.48 -18.18
CA ARG A 280 -8.80 -13.31 -18.50
C ARG A 280 -9.12 -11.90 -19.02
N GLU A 281 -8.58 -10.86 -18.39
CA GLU A 281 -8.82 -9.48 -18.80
C GLU A 281 -8.23 -9.16 -20.18
N LEU A 282 -7.01 -9.65 -20.46
CA LEU A 282 -6.35 -9.52 -21.75
C LEU A 282 -7.19 -10.16 -22.87
N PHE A 283 -7.60 -11.42 -22.67
CA PHE A 283 -8.37 -12.15 -23.66
C PHE A 283 -9.78 -11.57 -23.84
N ARG A 284 -10.43 -11.11 -22.78
CA ARG A 284 -11.71 -10.38 -22.90
C ARG A 284 -11.56 -9.12 -23.74
N THR A 285 -10.52 -8.32 -23.48
CA THR A 285 -10.25 -7.08 -24.23
C THR A 285 -9.94 -7.38 -25.70
N ALA A 286 -9.16 -8.43 -25.97
CA ALA A 286 -8.85 -8.86 -27.33
C ALA A 286 -10.10 -9.33 -28.09
N LYS A 287 -10.98 -10.13 -27.44
CA LYS A 287 -12.25 -10.58 -28.02
C LYS A 287 -13.18 -9.42 -28.37
N GLU A 288 -13.27 -8.41 -27.51
CA GLU A 288 -14.06 -7.19 -27.75
C GLU A 288 -13.54 -6.34 -28.92
N ASN A 289 -12.25 -6.48 -29.28
CA ASN A 289 -11.58 -5.70 -30.32
C ASN A 289 -11.08 -6.55 -31.49
N ALA A 290 -11.67 -7.72 -31.71
CA ALA A 290 -11.33 -8.58 -32.84
C ALA A 290 -11.74 -7.92 -34.19
N PRO A 291 -10.95 -8.08 -35.28
CA PRO A 291 -9.74 -8.90 -35.38
C PRO A 291 -8.53 -8.24 -34.72
N CYS A 292 -7.69 -9.00 -34.02
CA CYS A 292 -6.48 -8.47 -33.36
C CYS A 292 -5.39 -9.54 -33.14
N ILE A 293 -4.20 -9.08 -32.77
CA ILE A 293 -3.06 -9.93 -32.38
C ILE A 293 -2.75 -9.72 -30.89
N ILE A 294 -2.60 -10.83 -30.16
CA ILE A 294 -2.03 -10.87 -28.81
C ILE A 294 -0.59 -11.40 -28.92
N PHE A 295 0.39 -10.59 -28.55
CA PHE A 295 1.79 -10.99 -28.49
C PHE A 295 2.23 -11.25 -27.06
N VAL A 296 2.77 -12.45 -26.81
CA VAL A 296 3.33 -12.85 -25.52
C VAL A 296 4.83 -13.08 -25.68
N ASP A 297 5.64 -12.15 -25.19
CA ASP A 297 7.10 -12.30 -25.16
C ASP A 297 7.52 -13.16 -23.97
N GLU A 298 8.68 -13.81 -24.03
CA GLU A 298 9.22 -14.66 -22.95
C GLU A 298 8.19 -15.65 -22.38
N ILE A 299 7.47 -16.36 -23.26
CA ILE A 299 6.46 -17.35 -22.85
C ILE A 299 7.06 -18.47 -21.97
N ASP A 300 8.36 -18.71 -22.07
CA ASP A 300 9.10 -19.65 -21.21
C ASP A 300 9.13 -19.25 -19.73
N ALA A 301 8.77 -18.01 -19.38
CA ALA A 301 8.59 -17.59 -18.00
C ALA A 301 7.40 -18.32 -17.33
N VAL A 302 6.30 -18.52 -18.07
CA VAL A 302 5.06 -19.18 -17.60
C VAL A 302 4.92 -20.63 -18.08
N GLY A 303 5.47 -20.96 -19.24
CA GLY A 303 5.34 -22.28 -19.89
C GLY A 303 6.41 -23.30 -19.50
N ARG A 304 7.27 -23.01 -18.51
CA ARG A 304 8.37 -23.91 -18.14
C ARG A 304 7.88 -25.07 -17.28
N ILE A 305 8.09 -26.31 -17.75
CA ILE A 305 7.90 -27.52 -16.96
C ILE A 305 8.90 -27.54 -15.80
N ARG A 306 8.45 -27.74 -14.55
CA ARG A 306 9.33 -28.09 -13.43
C ARG A 306 8.88 -29.37 -12.75
N GLY A 307 9.84 -30.26 -12.53
CA GLY A 307 9.67 -31.46 -11.72
C GLY A 307 9.43 -31.14 -10.24
N ALA A 308 8.77 -32.08 -9.57
CA ALA A 308 8.35 -32.07 -8.17
C ALA A 308 9.38 -31.44 -7.21
N GLY A 309 9.16 -30.16 -6.86
CA GLY A 309 9.92 -29.45 -5.85
C GLY A 309 8.97 -28.78 -4.87
N LEU A 310 9.02 -29.16 -3.60
CA LEU A 310 8.21 -28.60 -2.52
C LEU A 310 8.49 -27.08 -2.38
N GLY A 311 7.56 -26.24 -2.85
CA GLY A 311 7.59 -24.80 -2.62
C GLY A 311 6.43 -24.11 -3.34
N GLY A 312 5.50 -23.52 -2.58
CA GLY A 312 4.22 -22.93 -3.04
C GLY A 312 4.29 -21.69 -3.95
N GLY A 313 5.38 -21.50 -4.69
CA GLY A 313 5.43 -20.60 -5.86
C GLY A 313 5.14 -21.31 -7.18
N HIS A 314 4.87 -22.63 -7.13
CA HIS A 314 4.53 -23.47 -8.29
C HIS A 314 3.12 -23.19 -8.80
N ASP A 315 2.16 -23.06 -7.87
CA ASP A 315 0.73 -23.01 -8.17
C ASP A 315 0.34 -21.83 -9.06
N GLU A 316 1.00 -20.68 -8.91
CA GLU A 316 0.62 -19.46 -9.62
C GLU A 316 1.00 -19.50 -11.11
N ARG A 317 2.15 -20.08 -11.44
CA ARG A 317 2.60 -20.21 -12.84
C ARG A 317 1.76 -21.22 -13.58
N GLU A 318 1.54 -22.39 -12.98
CA GLU A 318 0.72 -23.46 -13.54
C GLU A 318 -0.73 -23.00 -13.70
N GLN A 319 -1.29 -22.30 -12.70
CA GLN A 319 -2.61 -21.71 -12.79
C GLN A 319 -2.71 -20.69 -13.93
N THR A 320 -1.68 -19.85 -14.11
CA THR A 320 -1.65 -18.85 -15.19
C THR A 320 -1.52 -19.53 -16.56
N LEU A 321 -0.66 -20.53 -16.71
CA LEU A 321 -0.50 -21.30 -17.94
C LEU A 321 -1.81 -22.00 -18.32
N ASN A 322 -2.41 -22.74 -17.39
CA ASN A 322 -3.70 -23.41 -17.61
C ASN A 322 -4.81 -22.41 -17.95
N GLN A 323 -4.77 -21.20 -17.38
CA GLN A 323 -5.71 -20.15 -17.75
C GLN A 323 -5.48 -19.64 -19.19
N MET A 324 -4.22 -19.53 -19.65
CA MET A 324 -3.94 -19.19 -21.06
C MET A 324 -4.45 -20.29 -21.99
N LEU A 325 -4.13 -21.56 -21.72
CA LEU A 325 -4.58 -22.70 -22.51
C LEU A 325 -6.11 -22.77 -22.57
N SER A 326 -6.78 -22.59 -21.42
CA SER A 326 -8.24 -22.56 -21.36
C SER A 326 -8.86 -21.42 -22.17
N GLU A 327 -8.25 -20.23 -22.20
CA GLU A 327 -8.73 -19.12 -23.03
C GLU A 327 -8.46 -19.36 -24.53
N MET A 328 -7.35 -20.01 -24.87
CA MET A 328 -7.02 -20.44 -26.25
C MET A 328 -7.99 -21.49 -26.78
N ASP A 329 -8.40 -22.42 -25.93
CA ASP A 329 -9.40 -23.43 -26.27
C ASP A 329 -10.80 -22.86 -26.36
N GLY A 330 -11.10 -21.85 -25.54
CA GLY A 330 -12.38 -21.15 -25.52
C GLY A 330 -12.67 -20.26 -26.74
N PHE A 331 -11.71 -20.06 -27.66
CA PHE A 331 -11.96 -19.32 -28.89
C PHE A 331 -12.97 -20.02 -29.79
N GLN A 332 -14.06 -19.32 -30.10
CA GLN A 332 -15.01 -19.75 -31.12
C GLN A 332 -14.41 -19.55 -32.52
N GLN A 333 -14.80 -20.38 -33.50
CA GLN A 333 -14.31 -20.28 -34.89
C GLN A 333 -14.59 -18.92 -35.56
N ASN A 334 -15.48 -18.11 -34.98
CA ASN A 334 -15.82 -16.76 -35.47
C ASN A 334 -14.96 -15.64 -34.87
N GLU A 335 -14.18 -15.90 -33.82
CA GLU A 335 -13.34 -14.91 -33.14
C GLU A 335 -11.99 -14.81 -33.86
N ALA A 336 -11.77 -13.70 -34.60
CA ALA A 336 -10.54 -13.46 -35.37
C ALA A 336 -9.39 -12.95 -34.49
N VAL A 337 -9.04 -13.71 -33.45
CA VAL A 337 -7.95 -13.40 -32.51
C VAL A 337 -6.80 -14.39 -32.73
N ILE A 338 -5.60 -13.87 -32.96
CA ILE A 338 -4.39 -14.69 -33.13
C ILE A 338 -3.40 -14.40 -32.01
N ILE A 339 -2.85 -15.46 -31.41
CA ILE A 339 -1.79 -15.34 -30.42
C ILE A 339 -0.44 -15.58 -31.07
N ILE A 340 0.50 -14.66 -30.92
CA ILE A 340 1.89 -14.86 -31.30
C ILE A 340 2.72 -14.91 -30.02
N ALA A 341 3.33 -16.05 -29.72
CA ALA A 341 4.22 -16.21 -28.57
C ALA A 341 5.67 -16.19 -29.03
N ALA A 342 6.59 -15.66 -28.21
CA ALA A 342 8.02 -15.70 -28.47
C ALA A 342 8.78 -16.35 -27.31
N THR A 343 9.76 -17.19 -27.65
CA THR A 343 10.67 -17.81 -26.69
C THR A 343 12.10 -17.82 -27.21
N ASN A 344 13.07 -17.72 -26.29
CA ASN A 344 14.48 -18.01 -26.56
C ASN A 344 14.85 -19.46 -26.21
N ARG A 345 13.93 -20.18 -25.55
CA ARG A 345 14.14 -21.51 -24.96
C ARG A 345 12.98 -22.44 -25.28
N PRO A 346 12.90 -22.95 -26.52
CA PRO A 346 11.83 -23.88 -26.87
C PRO A 346 11.95 -25.24 -26.16
N ASP A 347 13.16 -25.59 -25.70
CA ASP A 347 13.50 -26.84 -25.02
C ASP A 347 12.81 -27.03 -23.65
N VAL A 348 12.39 -25.93 -23.00
CA VAL A 348 11.82 -25.98 -21.65
C VAL A 348 10.31 -25.84 -21.60
N LEU A 349 9.66 -25.64 -22.75
CA LEU A 349 8.22 -25.43 -22.83
C LEU A 349 7.46 -26.75 -22.63
N ASP A 350 6.31 -26.65 -21.97
CA ASP A 350 5.36 -27.75 -21.85
C ASP A 350 4.89 -28.21 -23.24
N PRO A 351 4.99 -29.51 -23.60
CA PRO A 351 4.46 -30.02 -24.85
C PRO A 351 2.93 -30.05 -24.92
N GLY A 352 2.18 -29.86 -23.82
CA GLY A 352 0.71 -29.97 -23.83
C GLY A 352 -0.03 -29.25 -22.74
#